data_AF-A0A4Y9UTA3-F1
#
_entry.id   AF-A0A4Y9UTA3-F1
#
_cell.length_a   1.000
_cell.length_b   1.000
_cell.length_c   1.000
_cell.angle_alpha   90.00
_cell.angle_beta   90.00
_cell.angle_gamma   90.00
#
_symmetry.space_group_name_H-M   'P 1'
#
loop_
_entity.id
_entity.type
_entity.pdbx_description
1 polymer ?
#
loop_
_entity_poly.entity_id
_entity_poly.type
_entity_poly.pdbx_seq_one_letter_code
_entity_poly.pdbx_strand_id
1 'polypeptide(L)'
;MTTYPVRLPSALLIKITAGLVLFFGILCGAHAGGGNTSLVVKSGEAKEICKCGGHWRVDSSGKVWPVSIEVVTPPKSGAVTTRASTGQRKLRSGEAKTVRLTSVVYQSKKGYVGEDSFTYRRVTADPTDPDNGKVYTVAVTVR
;
A
#
# COMPACT_ATOMS: atom_id res chain seq x y z
N MET A 1 11.29 32.43 60.99
CA MET A 1 10.93 32.65 59.57
C MET A 1 12.05 32.04 58.74
N THR A 2 11.81 30.86 58.17
CA THR A 2 12.86 30.03 57.55
C THR A 2 12.47 29.81 56.09
N THR A 3 13.15 30.50 55.19
CA THR A 3 13.01 30.35 53.74
C THR A 3 14.20 29.53 53.21
N TYR A 4 13.92 28.31 52.77
CA TYR A 4 14.87 27.49 52.03
C TYR A 4 14.70 27.76 50.51
N PRO A 5 15.76 28.12 49.78
CA PRO A 5 15.72 28.13 48.33
C PRO A 5 15.88 26.69 47.82
N VAL A 6 14.83 26.14 47.22
CA VAL A 6 14.92 24.86 46.50
C VAL A 6 15.62 25.12 45.16
N ARG A 7 16.88 24.70 45.09
CA ARG A 7 17.66 24.55 43.87
C ARG A 7 17.32 23.17 43.29
N LEU A 8 16.73 23.09 42.10
CA LEU A 8 16.61 21.83 41.34
C LEU A 8 17.59 21.81 40.16
N PRO A 9 18.16 20.63 39.83
CA PRO A 9 19.37 20.51 39.02
C PRO A 9 19.12 20.46 37.51
N SER A 10 20.13 20.92 36.78
CA SER A 10 20.29 20.78 35.33
C SER A 10 20.39 19.31 34.93
N ALA A 11 19.34 18.76 34.31
CA ALA A 11 19.44 17.66 33.34
C ALA A 11 18.04 17.30 32.80
N LEU A 12 17.65 17.85 31.66
CA LEU A 12 17.16 17.04 30.53
C LEU A 12 17.10 17.92 29.29
N LEU A 13 18.21 17.93 28.55
CA LEU A 13 18.27 18.43 27.20
C LEU A 13 17.36 17.52 26.35
N ILE A 14 16.10 17.90 26.17
CA ILE A 14 15.20 17.26 25.22
C ILE A 14 15.79 17.53 23.84
N LYS A 15 16.51 16.54 23.31
CA LYS A 15 16.95 16.54 21.92
C LYS A 15 15.70 16.55 21.05
N ILE A 16 15.37 17.72 20.52
CA ILE A 16 14.41 17.88 19.42
C ILE A 16 15.10 17.30 18.18
N THR A 17 15.15 15.97 18.09
CA THR A 17 15.45 15.31 16.82
C THR A 17 14.24 15.50 15.93
N ALA A 18 14.42 16.35 14.93
CA ALA A 18 13.50 16.61 13.85
C ALA A 18 12.95 15.31 13.27
N GLY A 19 11.76 14.95 13.71
CA GLY A 19 10.89 13.97 13.08
C GLY A 19 9.58 14.68 12.86
N LEU A 20 9.50 15.48 11.80
CA LEU A 20 8.23 15.89 11.22
C LEU A 20 7.54 14.60 10.75
N VAL A 21 6.90 13.90 11.68
CA VAL A 21 6.03 12.77 11.37
C VAL A 21 4.83 13.41 10.69
N LEU A 22 4.89 13.53 9.37
CA LEU A 22 3.68 13.69 8.57
C LEU A 22 2.88 12.42 8.83
N PHE A 23 1.97 12.50 9.80
CA PHE A 23 0.81 11.63 9.89
C PHE A 23 0.02 11.82 8.59
N PHE A 24 0.41 11.13 7.51
CA PHE A 24 -0.51 10.87 6.43
C PHE A 24 -1.55 9.92 7.00
N GLY A 25 -2.66 10.53 7.42
CA GLY A 25 -3.81 9.85 7.96
C GLY A 25 -4.15 8.63 7.11
N ILE A 26 -4.47 7.54 7.81
CA ILE A 26 -5.06 6.35 7.22
C ILE A 26 -6.43 6.77 6.68
N LEU A 27 -6.46 7.34 5.48
CA LEU A 27 -7.64 7.30 4.64
C LEU A 27 -7.58 5.96 3.92
N CYS A 28 -8.13 4.95 4.62
CA CYS A 28 -8.71 3.78 3.97
C CYS A 28 -9.94 4.25 3.17
N GLY A 29 -9.73 5.08 2.15
CA GLY A 29 -10.70 5.38 1.12
C GLY A 29 -10.64 4.24 0.11
N ALA A 30 -11.74 3.50 -0.01
CA ALA A 30 -11.92 2.58 -1.11
C ALA A 30 -11.75 3.35 -2.42
N HIS A 31 -10.63 3.18 -3.12
CA HIS A 31 -10.43 3.75 -4.44
C HIS A 31 -10.30 2.62 -5.45
N ALA A 32 -11.43 2.30 -6.06
CA ALA A 32 -11.46 1.76 -7.41
C ALA A 32 -10.96 2.88 -8.34
N GLY A 33 -9.64 2.99 -8.45
CA GLY A 33 -8.96 4.03 -9.24
C GLY A 33 -7.61 4.33 -8.62
N GLY A 34 -6.58 4.53 -9.45
CA GLY A 34 -5.22 4.92 -9.05
C GLY A 34 -5.13 5.79 -7.81
N GLY A 35 -4.44 5.32 -6.77
CA GLY A 35 -4.27 6.06 -5.53
C GLY A 35 -3.00 5.66 -4.80
N ASN A 36 -2.40 6.64 -4.13
CA ASN A 36 -1.32 6.41 -3.18
C ASN A 36 -1.88 5.60 -2.01
N THR A 37 -1.20 4.54 -1.61
CA THR A 37 -1.60 3.72 -0.46
C THR A 37 -0.46 3.61 0.54
N SER A 38 -0.82 3.53 1.82
CA SER A 38 0.12 3.28 2.91
C SER A 38 -0.24 1.97 3.59
N LEU A 39 0.77 1.19 3.96
CA LEU A 39 0.60 -0.07 4.66
C LEU A 39 1.59 -0.20 5.80
N VAL A 40 1.14 -0.88 6.86
CA VAL A 40 1.99 -1.26 7.97
C VAL A 40 2.13 -2.77 7.98
N VAL A 41 3.36 -3.26 8.01
CA VAL A 41 3.68 -4.70 8.00
C VAL A 41 4.62 -5.07 9.12
N LYS A 42 4.52 -6.33 9.56
CA LYS A 42 5.54 -6.90 10.43
C LYS A 42 6.80 -7.20 9.62
N SER A 43 7.95 -7.01 10.23
CA SER A 43 9.25 -7.34 9.60
C SER A 43 9.26 -8.78 9.04
N GLY A 44 9.57 -8.92 7.75
CA GLY A 44 9.61 -10.21 7.06
C GLY A 44 8.24 -10.83 6.75
N GLU A 45 7.11 -10.22 7.12
CA GLU A 45 5.78 -10.72 6.79
C GLU A 45 5.39 -10.31 5.36
N ALA A 46 4.91 -11.27 4.58
CA ALA A 46 4.33 -10.99 3.27
C ALA A 46 2.90 -10.46 3.43
N LYS A 47 2.60 -9.32 2.81
CA LYS A 47 1.30 -8.64 2.92
C LYS A 47 0.74 -8.24 1.57
N GLU A 48 -0.50 -8.64 1.32
CA GLU A 48 -1.29 -8.12 0.20
C GLU A 48 -1.69 -6.66 0.46
N ILE A 49 -1.46 -5.80 -0.54
CA ILE A 49 -1.64 -4.35 -0.45
C ILE A 49 -3.10 -3.97 -0.66
N CYS A 50 -3.77 -4.64 -1.61
CA CYS A 50 -5.16 -4.38 -1.94
C CYS A 50 -6.09 -5.19 -1.02
N LYS A 51 -6.74 -4.52 -0.06
CA LYS A 51 -7.81 -5.13 0.76
C LYS A 51 -8.96 -5.71 -0.08
N CYS A 52 -9.18 -5.20 -1.29
CA CYS A 52 -10.24 -5.66 -2.18
C CYS A 52 -9.94 -6.99 -2.89
N GLY A 53 -8.80 -7.64 -2.65
CA GLY A 53 -8.47 -8.96 -3.21
C GLY A 53 -7.85 -8.92 -4.61
N GLY A 54 -7.25 -7.79 -5.00
CA GLY A 54 -6.45 -7.66 -6.22
C GLY A 54 -7.11 -6.91 -7.37
N HIS A 55 -6.29 -6.61 -8.38
CA HIS A 55 -6.71 -5.92 -9.60
C HIS A 55 -7.45 -6.86 -10.54
N TRP A 56 -8.49 -6.36 -11.20
CA TRP A 56 -9.28 -7.08 -12.18
C TRP A 56 -9.82 -6.12 -13.25
N ARG A 57 -10.34 -6.69 -14.34
CA ARG A 57 -11.03 -5.94 -15.38
C ARG A 57 -12.11 -6.78 -16.04
N VAL A 58 -13.30 -6.19 -16.15
CA VAL A 58 -14.38 -6.65 -17.02
C VAL A 58 -14.85 -5.45 -17.83
N ASP A 59 -14.98 -5.59 -19.15
CA ASP A 59 -15.49 -4.51 -20.01
C ASP A 59 -17.03 -4.48 -20.03
N SER A 60 -17.61 -3.52 -20.76
CA SER A 60 -19.06 -3.34 -20.85
C SER A 60 -19.78 -4.50 -21.54
N SER A 61 -19.09 -5.29 -22.37
CA SER A 61 -19.62 -6.52 -22.97
C SER A 61 -19.61 -7.71 -22.01
N GLY A 62 -19.03 -7.54 -20.82
CA GLY A 62 -18.86 -8.61 -19.85
C GLY A 62 -17.62 -9.47 -20.10
N LYS A 63 -16.74 -9.11 -21.03
CA LYS A 63 -15.49 -9.86 -21.26
C LYS A 63 -14.51 -9.59 -20.12
N VAL A 64 -13.94 -10.66 -19.58
CA VAL A 64 -12.90 -10.59 -18.54
C VAL A 64 -11.54 -10.40 -19.20
N TRP A 65 -10.80 -9.39 -18.75
CA TRP A 65 -9.47 -9.10 -19.25
C TRP A 65 -8.42 -9.39 -18.17
N PRO A 66 -7.37 -10.17 -18.47
CA PRO A 66 -6.26 -10.36 -17.55
C PRO A 66 -5.59 -9.02 -17.23
N VAL A 67 -5.40 -8.77 -15.94
CA VAL A 67 -4.61 -7.64 -15.45
C VAL A 67 -3.28 -8.17 -14.93
N SER A 68 -2.18 -7.55 -15.37
CA SER A 68 -0.84 -7.80 -14.87
C SER A 68 -0.30 -6.56 -14.16
N ILE A 69 0.74 -6.77 -13.36
CA ILE A 69 1.39 -5.74 -12.56
C ILE A 69 2.87 -5.72 -12.90
N GLU A 70 3.37 -4.53 -13.16
CA GLU A 70 4.78 -4.28 -13.43
C GLU A 70 5.33 -3.37 -12.34
N VAL A 71 6.40 -3.77 -11.67
CA VAL A 71 7.08 -2.92 -10.69
C VAL A 71 7.87 -1.86 -11.46
N VAL A 72 7.57 -0.59 -11.20
CA VAL A 72 8.21 0.56 -11.88
C VAL A 72 9.43 1.00 -11.10
N THR A 73 9.24 1.35 -9.82
CA THR A 73 10.32 1.63 -8.88
C THR A 73 10.29 0.56 -7.80
N PRO A 74 11.31 -0.29 -7.67
CA PRO A 74 11.34 -1.34 -6.65
C PRO A 74 11.55 -0.78 -5.23
N PRO A 75 11.11 -1.51 -4.19
CA PRO A 75 11.45 -1.17 -2.81
C PRO A 75 12.94 -1.32 -2.53
N LYS A 76 13.47 -0.56 -1.56
CA LYS A 76 14.89 -0.63 -1.17
C LYS A 76 15.14 -1.74 -0.14
N SER A 77 14.16 -2.01 0.71
CA SER A 77 14.26 -2.83 1.91
C SER A 77 13.32 -4.01 1.92
N GLY A 78 12.77 -4.38 0.75
CA GLY A 78 11.88 -5.50 0.58
C GLY A 78 11.85 -6.04 -0.85
N ALA A 79 10.83 -6.82 -1.14
CA ALA A 79 10.52 -7.33 -2.46
C ALA A 79 9.01 -7.19 -2.72
N VAL A 80 8.67 -7.03 -3.99
CA VAL A 80 7.29 -7.01 -4.47
C VAL A 80 7.07 -8.20 -5.37
N THR A 81 6.02 -8.95 -5.10
CA THR A 81 5.58 -10.07 -5.92
C THR A 81 4.10 -9.92 -6.26
N THR A 82 3.63 -10.72 -7.22
CA THR A 82 2.21 -10.78 -7.58
C THR A 82 1.65 -12.14 -7.25
N ARG A 83 0.39 -12.16 -6.81
CA ARG A 83 -0.37 -13.40 -6.60
C ARG A 83 -1.62 -13.38 -7.46
N ALA A 84 -1.79 -14.42 -8.28
CA ALA A 84 -3.01 -14.62 -9.03
C ALA A 84 -4.04 -15.40 -8.22
N SER A 85 -5.30 -15.02 -8.33
CA SER A 85 -6.44 -15.76 -7.78
C SER A 85 -7.69 -15.53 -8.63
N THR A 86 -8.81 -16.11 -8.22
CA THR A 86 -10.12 -15.88 -8.84
C THR A 86 -11.12 -15.49 -7.77
N GLY A 87 -12.10 -14.66 -8.12
CA GLY A 87 -13.17 -14.29 -7.19
C GLY A 87 -14.42 -13.82 -7.92
N GLN A 88 -15.55 -13.78 -7.19
CA GLN A 88 -16.80 -13.25 -7.70
C GLN A 88 -16.83 -11.73 -7.59
N ARG A 89 -17.22 -11.04 -8.68
CA ARG A 89 -17.49 -9.61 -8.70
C ARG A 89 -18.89 -9.34 -9.21
N LYS A 90 -19.61 -8.47 -8.51
CA LYS A 90 -20.88 -7.95 -9.01
C LYS A 90 -20.60 -6.88 -10.05
N LEU A 91 -21.02 -7.13 -11.29
CA LEU A 91 -20.95 -6.16 -12.37
C LEU A 91 -21.97 -5.05 -12.16
N ARG A 92 -21.85 -3.95 -12.93
CA ARG A 92 -22.83 -2.85 -12.92
C ARG A 92 -24.23 -3.32 -13.32
N SER A 93 -24.33 -4.35 -14.16
CA SER A 93 -25.60 -5.00 -14.52
C SER A 93 -26.26 -5.76 -13.35
N GLY A 94 -25.54 -5.98 -12.25
CA GLY A 94 -26.00 -6.77 -11.11
C GLY A 94 -25.60 -8.25 -11.16
N GLU A 95 -25.12 -8.73 -12.32
CA GLU A 95 -24.62 -10.10 -12.50
C GLU A 95 -23.37 -10.36 -11.66
N ALA A 96 -23.28 -11.53 -11.02
CA ALA A 96 -22.04 -12.00 -10.42
C ALA A 96 -21.18 -12.69 -11.48
N LYS A 97 -19.94 -12.23 -11.62
CA LYS A 97 -18.98 -12.77 -12.58
C LYS A 97 -17.72 -13.24 -11.89
N THR A 98 -17.26 -14.44 -12.25
CA THR A 98 -15.91 -14.90 -11.91
C THR A 98 -14.89 -14.07 -12.67
N VAL A 99 -13.99 -13.41 -11.95
CA VAL A 99 -12.89 -12.64 -12.55
C VAL A 99 -11.55 -13.19 -12.11
N ARG A 100 -10.52 -12.96 -12.93
CA ARG A 100 -9.13 -13.14 -12.53
C ARG A 100 -8.69 -11.92 -11.71
N LEU A 101 -8.04 -12.20 -10.59
CA LEU A 101 -7.52 -11.22 -9.65
C LEU A 101 -6.00 -11.30 -9.62
N THR A 102 -5.36 -10.14 -9.63
CA THR A 102 -3.90 -10.02 -9.46
C THR A 102 -3.62 -9.14 -8.25
N SER A 103 -3.26 -9.76 -7.13
CA SER A 103 -2.84 -9.07 -5.90
C SER A 103 -1.37 -8.68 -5.98
N VAL A 104 -1.04 -7.51 -5.43
CA VAL A 104 0.34 -7.07 -5.20
C VAL A 104 0.70 -7.38 -3.76
N VAL A 105 1.84 -8.05 -3.56
CA VAL A 105 2.32 -8.52 -2.26
C VAL A 105 3.67 -7.84 -1.98
N TYR A 106 3.79 -7.20 -0.83
CA TYR A 106 5.06 -6.68 -0.32
C TYR A 106 5.58 -7.55 0.82
N GLN A 107 6.88 -7.77 0.86
CA GLN A 107 7.57 -8.40 1.99
C GLN A 107 8.88 -7.68 2.25
N SER A 108 9.10 -7.18 3.46
CA SER A 108 10.39 -6.59 3.83
C SER A 108 11.46 -7.66 4.05
N LYS A 109 12.73 -7.25 3.97
CA LYS A 109 13.86 -8.06 4.42
C LYS A 109 13.65 -8.39 5.91
N LYS A 110 13.89 -9.64 6.29
CA LYS A 110 13.74 -10.08 7.69
C LYS A 110 14.64 -9.25 8.61
N GLY A 111 14.08 -8.74 9.70
CA GLY A 111 14.78 -7.89 10.67
C GLY A 111 14.83 -6.41 10.30
N TYR A 112 14.38 -6.02 9.12
CA TYR A 112 14.24 -4.61 8.76
C TYR A 112 13.08 -3.96 9.53
N VAL A 113 13.32 -2.74 10.02
CA VAL A 113 12.35 -1.86 10.67
C VAL A 113 12.59 -0.45 10.11
N GLY A 114 11.53 0.24 9.72
CA GLY A 114 11.62 1.56 9.08
C GLY A 114 10.71 1.71 7.87
N GLU A 115 10.95 2.79 7.12
CA GLU A 115 10.13 3.18 5.97
C GLU A 115 10.67 2.63 4.66
N ASP A 116 9.80 2.07 3.82
CA ASP A 116 10.08 1.68 2.46
C ASP A 116 9.01 2.22 1.51
N SER A 117 9.30 2.22 0.21
CA SER A 117 8.32 2.64 -0.79
C SER A 117 8.62 2.04 -2.13
N PHE A 118 7.58 1.87 -2.94
CA PHE A 118 7.72 1.40 -4.31
C PHE A 118 6.56 1.90 -5.17
N THR A 119 6.72 1.79 -6.47
CA THR A 119 5.66 2.08 -7.43
C THR A 119 5.42 0.88 -8.34
N TYR A 120 4.18 0.69 -8.75
CA TYR A 120 3.82 -0.32 -9.74
C TYR A 120 2.83 0.22 -10.76
N ARG A 121 2.88 -0.32 -11.97
CA ARG A 121 1.99 -0.01 -13.07
C ARG A 121 1.03 -1.17 -13.30
N ARG A 122 -0.24 -0.83 -13.51
CA ARG A 122 -1.27 -1.77 -13.92
C ARG A 122 -1.29 -1.90 -15.44
N VAL A 123 -1.35 -3.13 -15.95
CA VAL A 123 -1.30 -3.41 -17.39
C VAL A 123 -2.44 -4.35 -17.79
N THR A 124 -3.20 -3.97 -18.81
CA THR A 124 -4.24 -4.78 -19.45
C THR A 124 -4.18 -4.63 -20.96
N ALA A 125 -4.73 -5.62 -21.68
CA ALA A 125 -4.94 -5.55 -23.13
C ALA A 125 -6.30 -4.93 -23.53
N ASP A 126 -7.15 -4.61 -22.55
CA ASP A 126 -8.43 -3.93 -22.81
C ASP A 126 -8.17 -2.46 -23.20
N PRO A 127 -8.49 -2.04 -24.44
CA PRO A 127 -8.30 -0.65 -24.86
C PRO A 127 -9.27 0.33 -24.18
N THR A 128 -10.34 -0.17 -23.57
CA THR A 128 -11.38 0.65 -22.91
C THR A 128 -11.15 0.79 -21.40
N ASP A 129 -10.05 0.26 -20.89
CA ASP A 129 -9.78 0.24 -19.46
C ASP A 129 -9.20 1.58 -18.98
N PRO A 130 -9.96 2.35 -18.18
CA PRO A 130 -9.52 3.65 -17.70
C PRO A 130 -8.37 3.56 -16.69
N ASP A 131 -8.09 2.37 -16.16
CA ASP A 131 -7.00 2.13 -15.21
C ASP A 131 -5.76 1.50 -15.88
N ASN A 132 -5.76 1.30 -17.20
CA ASN A 132 -4.58 0.79 -17.91
C ASN A 132 -3.44 1.81 -17.86
N GLY A 133 -2.23 1.34 -17.57
CA GLY A 133 -1.04 2.18 -17.47
C GLY A 133 -0.96 3.04 -16.21
N LYS A 134 -1.99 3.05 -15.33
CA LYS A 134 -1.94 3.81 -14.08
C LYS A 134 -0.80 3.33 -13.20
N VAL A 135 -0.05 4.29 -12.66
CA VAL A 135 1.02 4.07 -11.69
C VAL A 135 0.49 4.32 -10.29
N TYR A 136 0.79 3.39 -9.39
CA TYR A 136 0.38 3.41 -7.99
C TYR A 136 1.62 3.54 -7.12
N THR A 137 1.60 4.47 -6.18
CA THR A 137 2.66 4.63 -5.18
C THR A 137 2.26 3.96 -3.88
N VAL A 138 3.15 3.14 -3.33
CA VAL A 138 2.97 2.43 -2.08
C VAL A 138 4.02 2.91 -1.09
N ALA A 139 3.58 3.51 0.02
CA ALA A 139 4.41 3.77 1.19
C ALA A 139 4.25 2.61 2.18
N VAL A 140 5.34 2.23 2.84
CA VAL A 140 5.38 1.09 3.75
C VAL A 140 6.08 1.47 5.04
N THR A 141 5.39 1.28 6.17
CA THR A 141 6.02 1.28 7.49
C THR A 141 6.22 -0.16 7.96
N VAL A 142 7.46 -0.53 8.23
CA VAL A 142 7.82 -1.87 8.74
C VAL A 142 8.11 -1.78 10.23
N ARG A 143 7.46 -2.64 11.02
CA ARG A 143 7.59 -2.72 12.48
C ARG A 143 7.67 -4.14 13.01
#